data_AF-A0A917LN14-F1
#
_entry.id   AF-A0A917LN14-F1
#
_cell.length_a   1.000
_cell.length_b   1.000
_cell.length_c   1.000
_cell.angle_alpha   90.00
_cell.angle_beta   90.00
_cell.angle_gamma   90.00
#
_symmetry.space_group_name_H-M   'P 1'
#
loop_
_entity.id
_entity.type
_entity.pdbx_description
1 polymer ?
#
loop_
_entity_poly.entity_id
_entity_poly.type
_entity_poly.pdbx_seq_one_letter_code
_entity_poly.pdbx_strand_id
1 'polypeptide(L)'
;MRKIFVTILILGFAFSCDNSDKKTKTNYPTESGPQGPPTFILTEMNGRELEEKAYFTIKYDNTFELKTGDGTIFKYTPTQHVGHDPLCNILATDNLGRNTAICIKKQSGLNVIIMLENDEMISNFKGYKK
;
A
#
# COMPACT_ATOMS: atom_id res chain seq x y z
N MET A 1 -7.79 45.12 -52.55
CA MET A 1 -7.45 44.74 -51.16
C MET A 1 -8.49 43.74 -50.68
N ARG A 2 -8.20 42.44 -50.76
CA ARG A 2 -9.12 41.36 -50.33
C ARG A 2 -8.90 41.10 -48.84
N LYS A 3 -9.94 41.32 -48.03
CA LYS A 3 -9.96 41.01 -46.60
C LYS A 3 -10.23 39.51 -46.43
N ILE A 4 -9.31 38.81 -45.78
CA ILE A 4 -9.44 37.40 -45.41
C ILE A 4 -10.25 37.36 -44.12
N PHE A 5 -11.48 36.82 -44.17
CA PHE A 5 -12.23 36.45 -42.99
C PHE A 5 -11.74 35.07 -42.53
N VAL A 6 -11.06 35.04 -41.38
CA VAL A 6 -10.68 33.80 -40.70
C VAL A 6 -11.85 33.42 -39.80
N THR A 7 -12.64 32.45 -40.24
CA THR A 7 -13.70 31.85 -39.43
C THR A 7 -13.08 30.76 -38.56
N ILE A 8 -12.88 31.04 -37.27
CA ILE A 8 -12.43 30.05 -36.28
C ILE A 8 -13.64 29.21 -35.90
N LEU A 9 -13.66 27.96 -36.37
CA LEU A 9 -14.66 26.95 -36.03
C LEU A 9 -14.29 26.36 -34.66
N ILE A 10 -14.95 26.80 -33.59
CA ILE A 10 -14.79 26.20 -32.26
C ILE A 10 -15.81 25.06 -32.15
N LEU A 11 -15.39 23.81 -32.42
CA LEU A 11 -16.14 22.64 -31.99
C LEU A 11 -15.93 22.47 -30.48
N GLY A 12 -16.93 22.89 -29.70
CA GLY A 12 -17.03 22.53 -28.30
C GLY A 12 -17.47 21.06 -28.18
N PHE A 13 -16.55 20.18 -27.81
CA PHE A 13 -16.92 18.86 -27.32
C PHE A 13 -17.38 19.00 -25.87
N ALA A 14 -18.70 19.05 -25.67
CA ALA A 14 -19.31 18.78 -24.38
C ALA A 14 -19.25 17.27 -24.14
N PHE A 15 -18.30 16.82 -23.30
CA PHE A 15 -18.39 15.49 -22.70
C PHE A 15 -19.46 15.54 -21.61
N SER A 16 -20.69 15.19 -21.98
CA SER A 16 -21.67 14.71 -21.01
C SER A 16 -21.19 13.36 -20.50
N CYS A 17 -20.54 13.34 -19.33
CA CYS A 17 -20.37 12.11 -18.57
C CYS A 17 -21.71 11.77 -17.89
N ASP A 18 -22.64 11.24 -18.69
CA ASP A 18 -23.61 10.29 -18.17
C ASP A 18 -22.87 8.95 -18.09
N ASN A 19 -22.54 8.49 -16.90
CA ASN A 19 -22.20 7.10 -16.72
C ASN A 19 -22.89 6.57 -15.46
N SER A 20 -23.91 5.77 -15.73
CA SER A 20 -24.59 4.93 -14.77
C SER A 20 -23.61 3.93 -14.16
N ASP A 21 -22.99 4.26 -13.03
CA ASP A 21 -22.31 3.25 -12.23
C ASP A 21 -23.35 2.46 -11.42
N LYS A 22 -23.73 1.33 -12.02
CA LYS A 22 -24.34 0.20 -11.34
C LYS A 22 -23.64 0.00 -10.00
N LYS A 23 -24.42 0.06 -8.91
CA LYS A 23 -24.06 -0.52 -7.61
C LYS A 23 -23.71 -1.99 -7.81
N THR A 24 -22.45 -2.24 -8.13
CA THR A 24 -21.88 -3.58 -8.10
C THR A 24 -21.71 -3.89 -6.62
N LYS A 25 -22.69 -4.56 -6.04
CA LYS A 25 -22.52 -5.26 -4.75
C LYS A 25 -21.42 -6.29 -4.98
N THR A 26 -20.17 -5.91 -4.71
CA THR A 26 -19.13 -6.87 -4.43
C THR A 26 -19.56 -7.57 -3.15
N ASN A 27 -20.06 -8.80 -3.30
CA ASN A 27 -20.25 -9.73 -2.20
C ASN A 27 -18.86 -10.04 -1.63
N TYR A 28 -18.40 -9.22 -0.70
CA TYR A 28 -17.42 -9.68 0.27
C TYR A 28 -18.13 -10.76 1.08
N PRO A 29 -17.59 -11.98 1.20
CA PRO A 29 -18.06 -12.89 2.23
C PRO A 29 -17.81 -12.21 3.57
N THR A 30 -18.88 -11.64 4.15
CA THR A 30 -18.90 -11.16 5.53
C THR A 30 -18.87 -12.40 6.41
N GLU A 31 -17.68 -12.91 6.71
CA GLU A 31 -17.50 -13.79 7.86
C GLU A 31 -17.72 -12.95 9.11
N SER A 32 -18.91 -13.10 9.68
CA SER A 32 -19.32 -12.54 10.96
C SER A 32 -18.58 -13.23 12.11
N GLY A 33 -17.35 -12.80 12.35
CA GLY A 33 -16.63 -12.95 13.61
C GLY A 33 -16.18 -11.57 14.10
N PRO A 34 -15.67 -11.42 15.33
CA PRO A 34 -14.95 -10.20 15.69
C PRO A 34 -13.81 -10.01 14.67
N GLN A 35 -13.97 -9.02 13.80
CA GLN A 35 -13.07 -8.79 12.68
C GLN A 35 -11.74 -8.33 13.26
N GLY A 36 -10.77 -9.25 13.35
CA GLY A 36 -9.43 -9.00 13.87
C GLY A 36 -8.73 -7.85 13.13
N PRO A 37 -7.60 -7.35 13.65
CA PRO A 37 -6.86 -6.29 12.97
C PRO A 37 -6.51 -6.72 11.54
N PRO A 38 -6.59 -5.81 10.57
CA PRO A 38 -6.30 -6.14 9.17
C PRO A 38 -4.89 -6.70 9.05
N THR A 39 -4.80 -7.89 8.46
CA THR A 39 -3.57 -8.67 8.28
C THR A 39 -3.36 -8.94 6.80
N PHE A 40 -2.14 -8.70 6.33
CA PHE A 40 -1.73 -8.84 4.95
C PHE A 40 -0.62 -9.90 4.82
N ILE A 41 -0.65 -10.63 3.72
CA ILE A 41 0.38 -11.63 3.41
C ILE A 41 1.46 -10.95 2.56
N LEU A 42 2.70 -11.06 3.01
CA LEU A 42 3.86 -10.53 2.31
C LEU A 42 4.47 -11.64 1.47
N THR A 43 4.64 -11.33 0.20
CA THR A 43 5.31 -12.17 -0.80
C THR A 43 6.67 -11.58 -1.18
N GLU A 44 6.87 -10.29 -0.97
CA GLU A 44 8.06 -9.55 -1.36
C GLU A 44 8.37 -8.44 -0.35
N MET A 45 9.66 -8.25 -0.07
CA MET A 45 10.17 -7.14 0.73
C MET A 45 11.37 -6.50 0.03
N ASN A 46 11.36 -5.17 -0.09
CA ASN A 46 12.48 -4.41 -0.69
C ASN A 46 12.93 -4.93 -2.07
N GLY A 47 11.97 -5.31 -2.93
CA GLY A 47 12.27 -5.80 -4.27
C GLY A 47 12.71 -7.27 -4.35
N ARG A 48 12.65 -8.02 -3.23
CA ARG A 48 13.08 -9.42 -3.16
C ARG A 48 11.96 -10.32 -2.66
N GLU A 49 11.73 -11.41 -3.38
CA GLU A 49 10.76 -12.41 -2.97
C GLU A 49 11.17 -13.08 -1.65
N LEU A 50 10.18 -13.36 -0.82
CA LEU A 50 10.37 -14.06 0.44
C LEU A 50 10.37 -15.57 0.21
N GLU A 51 11.29 -16.28 0.86
CA GLU A 51 11.35 -17.75 0.90
C GLU A 51 10.13 -18.31 1.66
N GLU A 52 9.79 -17.67 2.78
CA GLU A 52 8.60 -17.97 3.58
C GLU A 52 7.69 -16.74 3.66
N LYS A 53 6.37 -16.97 3.70
CA LYS A 53 5.39 -15.89 3.86
C LYS A 53 5.63 -15.17 5.18
N ALA A 54 5.65 -13.84 5.13
CA ALA A 54 5.54 -12.99 6.31
C ALA A 54 4.14 -12.39 6.41
N TYR A 55 3.76 -11.92 7.59
CA TYR A 55 2.46 -11.31 7.86
C TYR A 55 2.66 -9.90 8.39
N PHE A 56 1.97 -8.94 7.80
CA PHE A 56 1.95 -7.56 8.25
C PHE A 56 0.58 -7.24 8.81
N THR A 57 0.53 -6.76 10.04
CA THR A 57 -0.70 -6.46 10.76
C THR A 57 -0.72 -4.99 11.14
N ILE A 58 -1.82 -4.30 10.86
CA ILE A 58 -2.08 -2.97 11.41
C ILE A 58 -2.97 -3.17 12.62
N LYS A 59 -2.40 -2.99 13.81
CA LYS A 59 -3.07 -3.19 15.10
C LYS A 59 -4.05 -2.05 15.36
N TYR A 60 -5.01 -2.25 16.26
CA TYR A 60 -6.03 -1.23 16.58
C TYR A 60 -5.45 0.04 17.23
N ASP A 61 -4.27 -0.04 17.85
CA ASP A 61 -3.52 1.10 18.38
C ASP A 61 -2.67 1.81 17.31
N ASN A 62 -2.92 1.51 16.03
CA ASN A 62 -2.18 1.97 14.87
C ASN A 62 -0.70 1.56 14.83
N THR A 63 -0.26 0.62 15.68
CA THR A 63 1.08 0.03 15.52
C THR A 63 1.08 -0.95 14.36
N PHE A 64 2.22 -1.02 13.67
CA PHE A 64 2.45 -1.98 12.61
C PHE A 64 3.32 -3.12 13.13
N GLU A 65 2.90 -4.35 12.84
CA GLU A 65 3.61 -5.56 13.24
C GLU A 65 3.93 -6.39 12.01
N LEU A 66 5.22 -6.64 11.78
CA LEU A 66 5.72 -7.55 10.76
C LEU A 66 6.21 -8.82 11.46
N LYS A 67 5.53 -9.94 11.19
CA LYS A 67 5.91 -11.26 11.68
C LYS A 67 6.44 -12.11 10.52
N THR A 68 7.68 -12.54 10.59
CA THR A 68 8.32 -13.40 9.60
C THR A 68 7.99 -14.88 9.80
N GLY A 69 8.23 -15.70 8.78
CA GLY A 69 7.97 -17.15 8.83
C GLY A 69 8.73 -17.88 9.95
N ASP A 70 9.95 -17.42 10.25
CA ASP A 70 10.78 -17.89 11.37
C ASP A 70 10.27 -17.45 12.77
N GLY A 71 9.19 -16.67 12.83
CA GLY A 71 8.57 -16.19 14.06
C GLY A 71 9.13 -14.89 14.61
N THR A 72 10.14 -14.29 13.98
CA THR A 72 10.66 -12.96 14.37
C THR A 72 9.56 -11.90 14.20
N ILE A 73 9.49 -10.96 15.14
CA ILE A 73 8.47 -9.89 15.13
C ILE A 73 9.18 -8.53 15.16
N PHE A 74 8.90 -7.72 14.14
CA PHE A 74 9.29 -6.31 14.08
C PHE A 74 8.05 -5.46 14.34
N LYS A 75 8.20 -4.43 15.17
CA LYS A 75 7.12 -3.49 15.49
C LYS A 75 7.55 -2.09 15.10
N TYR A 76 6.60 -1.34 14.57
CA TYR A 76 6.78 0.03 14.16
C TYR A 76 5.61 0.89 14.65
N THR A 77 5.92 2.06 15.17
CA THR A 77 4.94 3.07 15.54
C THR A 77 4.96 4.17 14.48
N PRO A 78 3.88 4.35 13.69
CA PRO A 78 3.79 5.45 12.75
C PRO A 78 3.91 6.80 13.47
N THR A 79 4.75 7.67 12.94
CA THR A 79 5.00 9.01 13.50
C THR A 79 4.53 10.10 12.55
N GLN A 80 4.65 9.88 11.24
CA GLN A 80 4.27 10.84 10.22
C GLN A 80 3.84 10.12 8.94
N HIS A 81 2.94 10.73 8.18
CA HIS A 81 2.57 10.30 6.83
C HIS A 81 2.74 11.47 5.87
N VAL A 82 3.40 11.23 4.72
CA VAL A 82 3.72 12.29 3.76
C VAL A 82 3.26 11.91 2.35
N GLY A 83 2.34 12.69 1.79
CA GLY A 83 1.86 12.51 0.42
C GLY A 83 0.42 12.00 0.35
N HIS A 84 0.01 11.58 -0.85
CA HIS A 84 -1.40 11.28 -1.14
C HIS A 84 -1.76 9.79 -1.02
N ASP A 85 -0.77 8.89 -1.10
CA ASP A 85 -1.02 7.45 -0.96
C ASP A 85 -1.08 7.08 0.53
N PRO A 86 -2.24 6.66 1.06
CA PRO A 86 -2.42 6.41 2.48
C PRO A 86 -1.59 5.23 3.03
N LEU A 87 -1.03 4.39 2.15
CA LEU A 87 -0.24 3.22 2.54
C LEU A 87 1.24 3.34 2.20
N CYS A 88 1.69 4.50 1.72
CA CYS A 88 3.09 4.77 1.39
C CYS A 88 3.60 6.05 2.04
N ASN A 89 4.94 6.15 2.13
CA ASN A 89 5.64 7.25 2.80
C ASN A 89 5.20 7.43 4.26
N ILE A 90 4.95 6.32 4.95
CA ILE A 90 4.68 6.32 6.38
C ILE A 90 6.03 6.28 7.09
N LEU A 91 6.40 7.38 7.73
CA LEU A 91 7.53 7.41 8.65
C LEU A 91 7.11 6.71 9.93
N ALA A 92 7.86 5.70 10.36
CA ALA A 92 7.60 4.96 11.58
C ALA A 92 8.89 4.75 12.35
N THR A 93 8.77 4.63 13.67
CA THR A 93 9.90 4.37 14.56
C THR A 93 9.80 2.94 15.08
N ASP A 94 10.90 2.19 15.02
CA ASP A 94 10.96 0.84 15.58
C ASP A 94 11.22 0.85 17.10
N ASN A 95 11.22 -0.33 17.72
CA ASN A 95 11.46 -0.50 19.16
C ASN A 95 12.83 -0.01 19.64
N LEU A 96 13.77 0.23 18.72
CA LEU A 96 15.13 0.72 19.00
C LEU A 96 15.25 2.23 18.77
N GLY A 97 14.14 2.91 18.44
CA GLY A 97 14.13 4.34 18.19
C GLY A 97 14.58 4.73 16.78
N ARG A 98 14.72 3.77 15.86
CA ARG A 98 15.20 4.04 14.50
C ARG A 98 14.04 4.38 13.58
N ASN A 99 14.22 5.40 12.76
CA ASN A 99 13.23 5.81 11.77
C ASN A 99 13.29 4.90 10.54
N THR A 100 12.13 4.50 10.06
CA THR A 100 11.94 3.63 8.89
C THR A 100 10.81 4.22 8.05
N ALA A 101 11.03 4.42 6.75
CA ALA A 101 9.94 4.74 5.84
C ALA A 101 9.29 3.44 5.34
N ILE A 102 7.96 3.39 5.38
CA ILE A 102 7.16 2.20 5.06
C ILE A 102 6.25 2.54 3.88
N CYS A 103 6.22 1.64 2.90
CA CYS A 103 5.27 1.68 1.78
C CYS A 103 4.72 0.29 1.46
N ILE A 104 3.40 0.17 1.43
CA ILE A 104 2.66 -1.07 1.25
C ILE A 104 1.87 -0.98 -0.05
N LYS A 105 2.26 -1.79 -1.03
CA LYS A 105 1.60 -1.85 -2.34
C LYS A 105 0.79 -3.12 -2.46
N LYS A 106 -0.51 -2.98 -2.75
CA LYS A 106 -1.39 -4.13 -2.96
C LYS A 106 -1.04 -4.82 -4.28
N GLN A 107 -0.89 -6.15 -4.26
CA GLN A 107 -0.77 -6.96 -5.49
C GLN A 107 -2.14 -7.52 -5.91
N SER A 108 -2.67 -8.47 -5.14
CA SER A 108 -3.94 -9.15 -5.41
C SER A 108 -4.50 -9.77 -4.14
N GLY A 109 -5.83 -9.76 -3.96
CA GLY A 109 -6.47 -10.29 -2.75
C GLY A 109 -5.88 -9.67 -1.46
N LEU A 110 -5.33 -10.52 -0.59
CA LEU A 110 -4.62 -10.16 0.65
C LEU A 110 -3.10 -10.06 0.51
N ASN A 111 -2.56 -10.28 -0.70
CA ASN A 111 -1.12 -10.23 -0.96
C ASN A 111 -0.67 -8.78 -1.18
N VAL A 112 0.44 -8.42 -0.52
CA VAL A 112 1.05 -7.09 -0.61
C VAL A 112 2.56 -7.20 -0.79
N ILE A 113 3.14 -6.18 -1.43
CA ILE A 113 4.57 -5.87 -1.42
C ILE A 113 4.79 -4.82 -0.34
N ILE A 114 5.83 -5.00 0.48
CA ILE A 114 6.24 -3.97 1.44
C ILE A 114 7.66 -3.49 1.12
N MET A 115 7.81 -2.17 1.06
CA MET A 115 9.08 -1.48 1.00
C MET A 115 9.35 -0.86 2.37
N LEU A 116 10.49 -1.22 2.97
CA LEU A 116 10.99 -0.73 4.23
C LEU A 116 12.36 -0.10 3.98
N GLU A 117 12.43 1.22 4.06
CA GLU A 117 13.68 1.96 3.92
C GLU A 117 14.28 2.18 5.32
N ASN A 118 15.11 1.22 5.74
CA ASN A 118 16.02 1.29 6.88
C ASN A 118 17.22 0.35 6.61
N ASP A 119 18.43 0.90 6.71
CA ASP A 119 19.68 0.24 6.34
C ASP A 119 19.92 -1.12 7.05
N GLU A 120 19.43 -1.27 8.28
CA GLU A 120 19.72 -2.45 9.10
C GLU A 120 18.79 -3.65 8.81
N MET A 121 17.58 -3.38 8.33
CA MET A 121 16.62 -4.43 7.94
C MET A 121 17.05 -5.11 6.64
N ILE A 122 17.64 -4.36 5.70
CA ILE A 122 18.13 -4.91 4.43
C ILE A 122 19.25 -5.95 4.68
N SER A 123 20.11 -5.71 5.67
CA SER A 123 21.25 -6.58 5.96
C SER A 123 20.92 -7.80 6.84
N ASN A 124 19.90 -7.73 7.69
CA ASN A 124 19.60 -8.78 8.70
C ASN A 124 18.40 -9.68 8.36
N PHE A 125 17.64 -9.36 7.31
CA PHE A 125 16.48 -10.15 6.94
C PHE A 125 16.90 -11.46 6.24
N LYS A 126 16.67 -12.60 6.93
CA LYS A 126 17.11 -13.94 6.48
C LYS A 126 16.10 -14.67 5.59
N GLY A 127 14.91 -14.11 5.40
CA GLY A 127 13.80 -14.80 4.73
C GLY A 127 13.70 -14.56 3.22
N TYR A 128 14.77 -14.19 2.52
CA TYR A 128 14.75 -13.96 1.07
C TYR A 128 15.04 -15.24 0.29
N LYS A 129 14.37 -15.43 -0.86
CA LYS A 129 14.78 -16.46 -1.82
C LYS A 129 16.20 -16.19 -2.32
N LYS A 130 16.98 -17.27 -2.45
CA LYS A 130 18.31 -17.25 -3.07
C LYS A 130 18.24 -17.01 -4.57
#